data_AF-A0A976K8W5-F1
#
_entry.id   AF-A0A976K8W5-F1
#
_cell.length_a   1.000
_cell.length_b   1.000
_cell.length_c   1.000
_cell.angle_alpha   90.00
_cell.angle_beta   90.00
_cell.angle_gamma   90.00
#
_symmetry.space_group_name_H-M   'P 1'
#
loop_
_entity.id
_entity.type
_entity.pdbx_description
1 polymer ?
#
loop_
_entity_poly.entity_id
_entity_poly.type
_entity_poly.pdbx_seq_one_letter_code
_entity_poly.pdbx_strand_id
1 'polypeptide(L)'
;MNHSHRLAGANFAVAIASFGVAALLGLVQALTLAGIELPGVTPDIYYLSVTAHGVLMALVFTTFFIMGLGYLIARERLGFIVGEKVAWTGFWLALIGTIGAAYYILTGQATVLYTFYPPLEAHPVFYIGATLLVVGSWIWGGVLIASSRRWKSENPGTPLPLAVHGMLATIIVWYLATAGLAAEVLGMLIPWSLGLVETIDPVVARTYFWWFGHPLVYFWLMPAYVLWYTVLPKVAGGKLFSDSLARMVFVLFVVLSTPVGFHHQFTDPGIAAGWKLLHTVTTYGILYPSLVTAFTIVASLEVAGRMKGAKGLFDWIGRLPWREPFFASAVLAMLTFTLGGIGGAINAAYAMNAMVHNTAWIQGHFHLTVGTTVGLTFMGATYWWLPRLTGRRLTPAWMATAQPYLWFIGMMLFSIPNHIAGLLGLPRRISDVTYFGAEQAESWIGLTKISGIGAALLFLSSILFVVVT
;
A
#
# COMPACT_ATOMS: atom_id res chain seq x y z
N MET A 1 15.48 12.13 -18.98
CA MET A 1 15.88 11.34 -17.80
C MET A 1 17.28 10.79 -18.06
N ASN A 2 18.22 10.94 -17.12
CA ASN A 2 19.58 10.40 -17.27
C ASN A 2 19.53 8.88 -17.50
N HIS A 3 20.42 8.34 -18.35
CA HIS A 3 20.46 6.92 -18.71
C HIS A 3 20.53 6.01 -17.48
N SER A 4 21.20 6.46 -16.41
CA SER A 4 21.36 5.74 -15.13
C SER A 4 20.06 5.46 -14.37
N HIS A 5 18.97 6.23 -14.61
CA HIS A 5 17.69 6.10 -13.90
C HIS A 5 16.55 5.56 -14.76
N ARG A 6 16.83 5.10 -15.98
CA ARG A 6 15.80 4.62 -16.92
C ARG A 6 14.93 3.52 -16.34
N LEU A 7 15.53 2.57 -15.64
CA LEU A 7 14.80 1.46 -15.04
C LEU A 7 13.88 1.92 -13.91
N ALA A 8 14.36 2.79 -13.01
CA ALA A 8 13.53 3.36 -11.95
C ALA A 8 12.36 4.18 -12.53
N GLY A 9 12.62 5.03 -13.52
CA GLY A 9 11.60 5.83 -14.19
C GLY A 9 10.55 5.00 -14.93
N ALA A 10 10.94 3.91 -15.58
CA ALA A 10 9.99 2.99 -16.23
C ALA A 10 9.02 2.35 -15.21
N ASN A 11 9.55 1.94 -14.05
CA ASN A 11 8.74 1.43 -12.95
C ASN A 11 7.77 2.51 -12.41
N PHE A 12 8.26 3.73 -12.16
CA PHE A 12 7.40 4.82 -11.69
C PHE A 12 6.31 5.19 -12.71
N ALA A 13 6.60 5.15 -14.01
CA ALA A 13 5.61 5.43 -15.04
C ALA A 13 4.43 4.42 -15.00
N VAL A 14 4.73 3.12 -14.88
CA VAL A 14 3.70 2.08 -14.72
C VAL A 14 2.90 2.29 -13.43
N ALA A 15 3.59 2.62 -12.33
CA ALA A 15 2.93 2.88 -11.05
C ALA A 15 1.95 4.06 -11.14
N ILE A 16 2.38 5.21 -11.66
CA ILE A 16 1.57 6.43 -11.77
C ILE A 16 0.40 6.23 -12.74
N ALA A 17 0.62 5.57 -13.88
CA ALA A 17 -0.46 5.26 -14.83
C ALA A 17 -1.52 4.35 -14.19
N SER A 18 -1.09 3.31 -13.49
CA SER A 18 -1.99 2.38 -12.79
C SER A 18 -2.77 3.07 -11.67
N PHE A 19 -2.11 3.95 -10.91
CA PHE A 19 -2.76 4.79 -9.89
C PHE A 19 -3.85 5.68 -10.49
N GLY A 20 -3.58 6.35 -11.61
CA GLY A 20 -4.55 7.23 -12.28
C GLY A 20 -5.82 6.48 -12.69
N VAL A 21 -5.68 5.31 -13.31
CA VAL A 21 -6.83 4.45 -13.66
C VAL A 21 -7.57 4.00 -12.41
N ALA A 22 -6.84 3.54 -11.39
CA ALA A 22 -7.46 3.03 -10.17
C ALA A 22 -8.19 4.14 -9.38
N ALA A 23 -7.69 5.38 -9.39
CA ALA A 23 -8.34 6.51 -8.74
C ALA A 23 -9.72 6.83 -9.36
N LEU A 24 -9.83 6.76 -10.68
CA LEU A 24 -11.10 6.89 -11.38
C LEU A 24 -12.09 5.80 -10.97
N LEU A 25 -11.63 4.54 -10.91
CA LEU A 25 -12.48 3.42 -10.48
C LEU A 25 -12.95 3.58 -9.03
N GLY A 26 -12.09 4.12 -8.15
CA GLY A 26 -12.46 4.44 -6.77
C GLY A 26 -13.54 5.52 -6.67
N LEU A 27 -13.49 6.53 -7.55
CA LEU A 27 -14.56 7.54 -7.66
C LEU A 27 -15.89 6.88 -8.07
N VAL A 28 -15.87 6.05 -9.13
CA VAL A 28 -17.07 5.33 -9.60
C VAL A 28 -17.71 4.55 -8.45
N GLN A 29 -16.92 3.76 -7.72
CA GLN A 29 -17.42 2.96 -6.59
C GLN A 29 -18.08 3.81 -5.51
N ALA A 30 -17.45 4.91 -5.12
CA ALA A 30 -17.95 5.76 -4.05
C ALA A 30 -19.20 6.54 -4.45
N LEU A 31 -19.29 7.02 -5.69
CA LEU A 31 -20.49 7.70 -6.19
C LEU A 31 -21.66 6.72 -6.34
N THR A 32 -21.42 5.49 -6.80
CA THR A 32 -22.45 4.43 -6.81
C THR A 32 -23.00 4.19 -5.41
N LEU A 33 -22.12 4.04 -4.40
CA LEU A 33 -22.56 3.85 -3.00
C LEU A 33 -23.19 5.10 -2.36
N ALA A 34 -22.92 6.29 -2.89
CA ALA A 34 -23.60 7.52 -2.51
C ALA A 34 -25.03 7.64 -3.09
N GLY A 35 -25.48 6.65 -3.86
CA GLY A 35 -26.78 6.64 -4.54
C GLY A 35 -26.83 7.50 -5.79
N ILE A 36 -25.66 7.79 -6.41
CA ILE A 36 -25.59 8.54 -7.66
C ILE A 36 -25.60 7.55 -8.82
N GLU A 37 -26.63 7.64 -9.65
CA GLU A 37 -26.74 6.83 -10.86
C GLU A 37 -25.73 7.32 -11.91
N LEU A 38 -24.74 6.48 -12.21
CA LEU A 38 -23.75 6.73 -13.24
C LEU A 38 -24.13 5.99 -14.53
N PRO A 39 -24.18 6.66 -15.69
CA PRO A 39 -24.54 6.01 -16.95
C PRO A 39 -23.65 4.80 -17.25
N GLY A 40 -24.27 3.65 -17.53
CA GLY A 40 -23.58 2.42 -17.90
C GLY A 40 -22.92 1.65 -16.74
N VAL A 41 -23.05 2.11 -15.49
CA VAL A 41 -22.53 1.39 -14.32
C VAL A 41 -23.58 0.42 -13.79
N THR A 42 -23.48 -0.84 -14.22
CA THR A 42 -24.27 -1.97 -13.69
C THR A 42 -23.58 -2.59 -12.46
N PRO A 43 -24.25 -3.49 -11.70
CA PRO A 43 -23.58 -4.26 -10.64
C PRO A 43 -22.33 -5.02 -11.14
N ASP A 44 -22.36 -5.60 -12.34
CA ASP A 44 -21.21 -6.29 -12.92
C ASP A 44 -20.03 -5.34 -13.14
N ILE A 45 -20.30 -4.14 -13.69
CA ILE A 45 -19.29 -3.09 -13.86
C ILE A 45 -18.79 -2.58 -12.51
N TYR A 46 -19.65 -2.50 -11.49
CA TYR A 46 -19.24 -2.16 -10.13
C TYR A 46 -18.22 -3.18 -9.61
N TYR A 47 -18.52 -4.48 -9.62
CA TYR A 47 -17.59 -5.50 -9.10
C TYR A 47 -16.32 -5.63 -9.95
N LEU A 48 -16.40 -5.44 -11.27
CA LEU A 48 -15.24 -5.32 -12.14
C LEU A 48 -14.37 -4.15 -11.68
N SER A 49 -14.98 -2.99 -11.43
CA SER A 49 -14.27 -1.80 -10.95
C SER A 49 -13.62 -2.03 -9.58
N VAL A 50 -14.28 -2.72 -8.65
CA VAL A 50 -13.71 -3.07 -7.33
C VAL A 50 -12.53 -4.01 -7.49
N THR A 51 -12.61 -4.96 -8.42
CA THR A 51 -11.51 -5.87 -8.74
C THR A 51 -10.33 -5.12 -9.32
N ALA A 52 -10.55 -4.35 -10.39
CA ALA A 52 -9.53 -3.55 -11.05
C ALA A 52 -8.89 -2.52 -10.11
N HIS A 53 -9.69 -1.80 -9.31
CA HIS A 53 -9.19 -0.83 -8.34
C HIS A 53 -8.27 -1.48 -7.31
N GLY A 54 -8.71 -2.60 -6.70
CA GLY A 54 -7.91 -3.30 -5.71
C GLY A 54 -6.59 -3.84 -6.29
N VAL A 55 -6.63 -4.45 -7.47
CA VAL A 55 -5.42 -4.97 -8.14
C VAL A 55 -4.48 -3.83 -8.54
N LEU A 56 -5.00 -2.77 -9.19
CA LEU A 56 -4.18 -1.67 -9.68
C LEU A 56 -3.61 -0.81 -8.54
N MET A 57 -4.38 -0.49 -7.49
CA MET A 57 -3.87 0.28 -6.35
C MET A 57 -2.96 -0.57 -5.46
N ALA A 58 -3.44 -1.71 -4.98
CA ALA A 58 -2.78 -2.42 -3.90
C ALA A 58 -1.64 -3.31 -4.41
N LEU A 59 -1.70 -3.83 -5.63
CA LEU A 59 -0.66 -4.73 -6.16
C LEU A 59 0.23 -4.02 -7.18
N VAL A 60 -0.34 -3.40 -8.21
CA VAL A 60 0.44 -2.86 -9.34
C VAL A 60 1.14 -1.55 -8.95
N PHE A 61 0.39 -0.53 -8.53
CA PHE A 61 0.94 0.77 -8.16
C PHE A 61 2.02 0.64 -7.10
N THR A 62 1.74 -0.06 -6.00
CA THR A 62 2.71 -0.25 -4.91
C THR A 62 3.94 -1.03 -5.39
N THR A 63 3.78 -2.19 -6.04
CA THR A 63 4.92 -3.05 -6.42
C THR A 63 5.86 -2.33 -7.38
N PHE A 64 5.32 -1.73 -8.45
CA PHE A 64 6.16 -0.97 -9.40
C PHE A 64 6.79 0.25 -8.73
N PHE A 65 6.08 0.96 -7.85
CA PHE A 65 6.67 2.09 -7.13
C PHE A 65 7.84 1.65 -6.24
N ILE A 66 7.67 0.56 -5.49
CA ILE A 66 8.68 0.00 -4.59
C ILE A 66 9.89 -0.51 -5.37
N MET A 67 9.65 -1.18 -6.50
CA MET A 67 10.71 -1.61 -7.41
C MET A 67 11.52 -0.42 -7.93
N GLY A 68 10.83 0.62 -8.41
CA GLY A 68 11.44 1.87 -8.88
C GLY A 68 12.25 2.57 -7.79
N LEU A 69 11.70 2.68 -6.58
CA LEU A 69 12.36 3.25 -5.42
C LEU A 69 13.62 2.45 -5.04
N GLY A 70 13.56 1.13 -5.07
CA GLY A 70 14.70 0.27 -4.81
C GLY A 70 15.85 0.49 -5.80
N TYR A 71 15.55 0.55 -7.11
CA TYR A 71 16.56 0.84 -8.13
C TYR A 71 17.12 2.26 -8.00
N LEU A 72 16.27 3.24 -7.69
CA LEU A 72 16.70 4.61 -7.42
C LEU A 72 17.67 4.65 -6.23
N ILE A 73 17.30 4.04 -5.09
CA ILE A 73 18.14 3.98 -3.89
C ILE A 73 19.47 3.26 -4.19
N ALA A 74 19.46 2.16 -4.94
CA ALA A 74 20.67 1.45 -5.31
C ALA A 74 21.64 2.35 -6.10
N ARG A 75 21.14 3.06 -7.12
CA ARG A 75 21.96 4.02 -7.88
C ARG A 75 22.50 5.15 -7.02
N GLU A 76 21.66 5.75 -6.18
CA GLU A 76 22.02 6.92 -5.36
C GLU A 76 22.92 6.58 -4.16
N ARG A 77 22.80 5.37 -3.61
CA ARG A 77 23.48 4.98 -2.36
C ARG A 77 24.61 3.99 -2.54
N LEU A 78 24.53 3.13 -3.55
CA LEU A 78 25.57 2.14 -3.87
C LEU A 78 26.37 2.53 -5.12
N GLY A 79 25.86 3.45 -5.95
CA GLY A 79 26.50 3.92 -7.19
C GLY A 79 26.19 3.04 -8.42
N PHE A 80 25.67 1.83 -8.23
CA PHE A 80 25.46 0.87 -9.30
C PHE A 80 24.28 -0.08 -9.03
N ILE A 81 23.86 -0.76 -10.09
CA ILE A 81 22.94 -1.91 -10.04
C ILE A 81 23.68 -3.09 -10.69
N VAL A 82 23.80 -4.20 -9.97
CA VAL A 82 24.35 -5.45 -10.52
C VAL A 82 23.32 -6.11 -11.42
N GLY A 83 23.73 -6.52 -12.63
CA GLY A 83 22.86 -7.30 -13.52
C GLY A 83 21.69 -6.49 -14.11
N GLU A 84 21.93 -5.27 -14.57
CA GLU A 84 20.89 -4.38 -15.11
C GLU A 84 20.03 -5.01 -16.22
N LYS A 85 20.59 -5.88 -17.07
CA LYS A 85 19.83 -6.66 -18.06
C LYS A 85 18.80 -7.60 -17.41
N VAL A 86 19.18 -8.27 -16.32
CA VAL A 86 18.28 -9.12 -15.52
C VAL A 86 17.20 -8.26 -14.87
N ALA A 87 17.57 -7.07 -14.38
CA ALA A 87 16.64 -6.12 -13.78
C ALA A 87 15.55 -5.65 -14.79
N TRP A 88 15.93 -5.40 -16.06
CA TRP A 88 14.99 -5.14 -17.14
C TRP A 88 14.10 -6.35 -17.47
N THR A 89 14.64 -7.57 -17.40
CA THR A 89 13.84 -8.79 -17.59
C THR A 89 12.76 -8.91 -16.52
N GLY A 90 13.11 -8.65 -15.25
CA GLY A 90 12.14 -8.60 -14.16
C GLY A 90 11.05 -7.54 -14.36
N PHE A 91 11.41 -6.35 -14.84
CA PHE A 91 10.44 -5.32 -15.21
C PHE A 91 9.46 -5.78 -16.29
N TRP A 92 9.96 -6.37 -17.39
CA TRP A 92 9.10 -6.83 -18.48
C TRP A 92 8.18 -7.99 -18.09
N LEU A 93 8.67 -8.94 -17.30
CA LEU A 93 7.83 -10.02 -16.76
C LEU A 93 6.69 -9.45 -15.93
N ALA A 94 6.99 -8.51 -15.04
CA ALA A 94 5.96 -7.87 -14.22
C ALA A 94 4.94 -7.09 -15.06
N LEU A 95 5.40 -6.37 -16.09
CA LEU A 95 4.53 -5.57 -16.96
C LEU A 95 3.63 -6.45 -17.82
N ILE A 96 4.19 -7.48 -18.46
CA ILE A 96 3.45 -8.45 -19.28
C ILE A 96 2.40 -9.16 -18.41
N GLY A 97 2.79 -9.59 -17.21
CA GLY A 97 1.88 -10.20 -16.25
C GLY A 97 0.72 -9.28 -15.86
N THR A 98 1.03 -8.02 -15.57
CA THR A 98 0.03 -6.99 -15.25
C THR A 98 -0.94 -6.76 -16.40
N ILE A 99 -0.45 -6.65 -17.64
CA ILE A 99 -1.29 -6.46 -18.83
C ILE A 99 -2.20 -7.67 -19.05
N GLY A 100 -1.67 -8.89 -18.91
CA GLY A 100 -2.44 -10.13 -19.02
C GLY A 100 -3.58 -10.21 -18.00
N ALA A 101 -3.28 -9.95 -16.71
CA ALA A 101 -4.30 -9.91 -15.67
C ALA A 101 -5.33 -8.80 -15.90
N ALA A 102 -4.88 -7.59 -16.28
CA ALA A 102 -5.78 -6.47 -16.57
C ALA A 102 -6.73 -6.76 -17.73
N TYR A 103 -6.26 -7.41 -18.80
CA TYR A 103 -7.11 -7.79 -19.94
C TYR A 103 -8.30 -8.67 -19.51
N TYR A 104 -8.05 -9.70 -18.69
CA TYR A 104 -9.12 -10.59 -18.23
C TYR A 104 -10.04 -9.96 -17.19
N ILE A 105 -9.57 -8.98 -16.41
CA ILE A 105 -10.46 -8.16 -15.58
C ILE A 105 -11.38 -7.32 -16.49
N LEU A 106 -10.82 -6.62 -17.49
CA LEU A 106 -11.57 -5.70 -18.36
C LEU A 106 -12.58 -6.41 -19.26
N THR A 107 -12.37 -7.68 -19.57
CA THR A 107 -13.31 -8.52 -20.34
C THR A 107 -14.35 -9.22 -19.44
N GLY A 108 -14.38 -8.92 -18.14
CA GLY A 108 -15.34 -9.47 -17.18
C GLY A 108 -15.07 -10.92 -16.75
N GLN A 109 -13.98 -11.53 -17.23
CA GLN A 109 -13.61 -12.93 -16.98
C GLN A 109 -12.73 -13.12 -15.72
N ALA A 110 -12.52 -12.07 -14.94
CA ALA A 110 -11.75 -12.12 -13.70
C ALA A 110 -12.34 -11.17 -12.64
N THR A 111 -13.66 -11.11 -12.51
CA THR A 111 -14.38 -10.29 -11.51
C THR A 111 -14.40 -10.98 -10.14
N VAL A 112 -13.22 -11.22 -9.58
CA VAL A 112 -13.01 -12.02 -8.36
C VAL A 112 -12.43 -11.22 -7.19
N LEU A 113 -12.36 -9.90 -7.33
CA LEU A 113 -11.71 -8.96 -6.41
C LEU A 113 -10.19 -9.19 -6.32
N TYR A 114 -9.46 -8.28 -5.68
CA TYR A 114 -8.01 -8.44 -5.47
C TYR A 114 -7.61 -9.60 -4.53
N THR A 115 -8.60 -10.22 -3.88
CA THR A 115 -8.43 -11.39 -2.98
C THR A 115 -8.66 -12.72 -3.69
N PHE A 116 -9.35 -12.73 -4.85
CA PHE A 116 -9.55 -13.92 -5.70
C PHE A 116 -9.86 -15.23 -4.97
N TYR A 117 -10.71 -15.17 -3.93
CA TYR A 117 -11.03 -16.33 -3.10
C TYR A 117 -11.85 -17.37 -3.86
N PRO A 118 -11.43 -18.65 -3.85
CA PRO A 118 -12.30 -19.74 -4.26
C PRO A 118 -13.59 -19.77 -3.42
N PRO A 119 -14.72 -20.19 -4.00
CA PRO A 119 -14.88 -20.79 -5.33
C PRO A 119 -15.09 -19.78 -6.47
N LEU A 120 -14.83 -18.48 -6.27
CA LEU A 120 -14.87 -17.52 -7.38
C LEU A 120 -13.67 -17.74 -8.30
N GLU A 121 -13.94 -18.31 -9.47
CA GLU A 121 -12.94 -18.65 -10.47
C GLU A 121 -12.73 -17.50 -11.47
N ALA A 122 -11.46 -17.22 -11.79
CA ALA A 122 -11.08 -16.30 -12.85
C ALA A 122 -10.41 -17.08 -13.99
N HIS A 123 -10.35 -16.46 -15.17
CA HIS A 123 -9.61 -17.03 -16.29
C HIS A 123 -8.13 -17.31 -15.93
N PRO A 124 -7.51 -18.44 -16.36
CA PRO A 124 -6.14 -18.83 -15.98
C PRO A 124 -5.08 -17.75 -16.14
N VAL A 125 -5.18 -16.96 -17.21
CA VAL A 125 -4.23 -15.87 -17.51
C VAL A 125 -4.27 -14.77 -16.44
N PHE A 126 -5.36 -14.59 -15.70
CA PHE A 126 -5.37 -13.71 -14.52
C PHE A 126 -4.39 -14.20 -13.46
N TYR A 127 -4.45 -15.48 -13.07
CA TYR A 127 -3.57 -16.07 -12.07
C TYR A 127 -2.11 -16.14 -12.54
N ILE A 128 -1.88 -16.51 -13.81
CA ILE A 128 -0.55 -16.52 -14.42
C ILE A 128 0.01 -15.09 -14.50
N GLY A 129 -0.81 -14.12 -14.90
CA GLY A 129 -0.41 -12.72 -14.99
C GLY A 129 -0.02 -12.13 -13.63
N ALA A 130 -0.83 -12.38 -12.59
CA ALA A 130 -0.50 -12.00 -11.22
C ALA A 130 0.78 -12.69 -10.72
N THR A 131 1.00 -13.96 -11.09
CA THR A 131 2.25 -14.69 -10.78
C THR A 131 3.47 -14.01 -11.41
N LEU A 132 3.38 -13.58 -12.67
CA LEU A 132 4.48 -12.91 -13.37
C LEU A 132 4.84 -11.54 -12.76
N LEU A 133 3.86 -10.80 -12.22
CA LEU A 133 4.10 -9.61 -11.40
C LEU A 133 4.98 -9.93 -10.19
N VAL A 134 4.65 -11.00 -9.45
CA VAL A 134 5.41 -11.45 -8.28
C VAL A 134 6.81 -11.93 -8.69
N VAL A 135 6.94 -12.75 -9.74
CA VAL A 135 8.25 -13.23 -10.22
C VAL A 135 9.15 -12.07 -10.68
N GLY A 136 8.59 -11.07 -11.37
CA GLY A 136 9.33 -9.87 -11.75
C GLY A 136 9.87 -9.11 -10.55
N SER A 137 9.08 -9.00 -9.48
CA SER A 137 9.52 -8.41 -8.21
C SER A 137 10.53 -9.29 -7.45
N TRP A 138 10.50 -10.61 -7.61
CA TRP A 138 11.55 -11.48 -7.07
C TRP A 138 12.90 -11.22 -7.71
N ILE A 139 12.93 -11.07 -9.03
CA ILE A 139 14.14 -10.69 -9.77
C ILE A 139 14.68 -9.34 -9.29
N TRP A 140 13.80 -8.35 -9.07
CA TRP A 140 14.18 -7.07 -8.47
C TRP A 140 14.87 -7.24 -7.11
N GLY A 141 14.28 -8.05 -6.22
CA GLY A 141 14.88 -8.34 -4.92
C GLY A 141 16.27 -8.96 -5.04
N GLY A 142 16.43 -9.92 -5.95
CA GLY A 142 17.71 -10.61 -6.19
C GLY A 142 18.78 -9.66 -6.71
N VAL A 143 18.41 -8.75 -7.62
CA VAL A 143 19.28 -7.70 -8.14
C VAL A 143 19.74 -6.75 -7.02
N LEU A 144 18.86 -6.33 -6.11
CA LEU A 144 19.26 -5.46 -5.00
C LEU A 144 20.09 -6.17 -3.93
N ILE A 145 19.81 -7.44 -3.65
CA ILE A 145 20.65 -8.28 -2.78
C ILE A 145 22.05 -8.41 -3.39
N ALA A 146 22.16 -8.73 -4.68
CA ALA A 146 23.44 -8.84 -5.37
C ALA A 146 24.22 -7.51 -5.37
N SER A 147 23.52 -6.40 -5.62
CA SER A 147 24.11 -5.05 -5.58
C SER A 147 24.63 -4.70 -4.19
N SER A 148 23.87 -5.02 -3.14
CA SER A 148 24.25 -4.78 -1.75
C SER A 148 25.41 -5.66 -1.30
N ARG A 149 25.45 -6.94 -1.72
CA ARG A 149 26.57 -7.86 -1.46
C ARG A 149 27.85 -7.38 -2.11
N ARG A 150 27.80 -6.97 -3.38
CA ARG A 150 28.95 -6.39 -4.07
C ARG A 150 29.45 -5.14 -3.36
N TRP A 151 28.57 -4.20 -3.05
CA TRP A 151 28.97 -2.99 -2.33
C TRP A 151 29.60 -3.33 -0.98
N LYS A 152 29.07 -4.33 -0.25
CA LYS A 152 29.61 -4.76 1.03
C LYS A 152 30.99 -5.43 0.91
N SER A 153 31.26 -6.13 -0.20
CA SER A 153 32.59 -6.69 -0.49
C SER A 153 33.62 -5.59 -0.79
N GLU A 154 33.19 -4.49 -1.42
CA GLU A 154 34.03 -3.32 -1.71
C GLU A 154 34.19 -2.40 -0.47
N ASN A 155 33.31 -2.54 0.55
CA ASN A 155 33.29 -1.74 1.78
C ASN A 155 33.21 -2.62 3.04
N PRO A 156 34.25 -3.44 3.31
CA PRO A 156 34.28 -4.32 4.48
C PRO A 156 34.22 -3.48 5.78
N GLY A 157 33.53 -3.99 6.79
CA GLY A 157 33.36 -3.28 8.08
C GLY A 157 32.33 -2.15 8.09
N THR A 158 32.01 -1.50 6.95
CA THR A 158 31.05 -0.39 6.90
C THR A 158 29.59 -0.85 6.83
N PRO A 159 28.69 -0.44 7.74
CA PRO A 159 27.26 -0.78 7.64
C PRO A 159 26.65 -0.28 6.33
N LEU A 160 25.70 -1.04 5.77
CA LEU A 160 24.95 -0.58 4.59
C LEU A 160 24.22 0.74 4.90
N PRO A 161 24.10 1.66 3.92
CA PRO A 161 23.29 2.86 4.07
C PRO A 161 21.88 2.51 4.56
N LEU A 162 21.32 3.29 5.50
CA LEU A 162 20.03 2.99 6.13
C LEU A 162 18.89 2.74 5.13
N ALA A 163 18.87 3.49 4.02
CA ALA A 163 17.87 3.29 2.97
C ALA A 163 17.98 1.91 2.31
N VAL A 164 19.20 1.44 2.07
CA VAL A 164 19.46 0.10 1.50
C VAL A 164 19.12 -0.98 2.53
N HIS A 165 19.48 -0.77 3.81
CA HIS A 165 19.08 -1.66 4.91
C HIS A 165 17.57 -1.86 4.97
N GLY A 166 16.80 -0.77 4.95
CA GLY A 166 15.34 -0.85 4.97
C GLY A 166 14.77 -1.53 3.72
N MET A 167 15.30 -1.24 2.53
CA MET A 167 14.87 -1.93 1.30
C MET A 167 15.20 -3.43 1.30
N LEU A 168 16.34 -3.84 1.86
CA LEU A 168 16.66 -5.26 2.03
C LEU A 168 15.71 -5.95 3.01
N ALA A 169 15.36 -5.28 4.11
CA ALA A 169 14.34 -5.79 5.03
C ALA A 169 12.98 -5.95 4.32
N THR A 170 12.58 -4.97 3.50
CA THR A 170 11.38 -5.06 2.65
C THR A 170 11.44 -6.26 1.71
N ILE A 171 12.58 -6.53 1.07
CA ILE A 171 12.77 -7.69 0.19
C ILE A 171 12.66 -9.01 0.96
N ILE A 172 13.23 -9.10 2.15
CA ILE A 172 13.15 -10.31 2.99
C ILE A 172 11.69 -10.58 3.38
N VAL A 173 10.97 -9.57 3.88
CA VAL A 173 9.53 -9.68 4.16
C VAL A 173 8.77 -10.12 2.93
N TRP A 174 9.09 -9.57 1.75
CA TRP A 174 8.43 -9.91 0.51
C TRP A 174 8.61 -11.38 0.11
N TYR A 175 9.83 -11.91 0.21
CA TYR A 175 10.10 -13.32 -0.09
C TYR A 175 9.40 -14.26 0.89
N LEU A 176 9.41 -13.92 2.18
CA LEU A 176 8.69 -14.69 3.19
C LEU A 176 7.17 -14.65 2.95
N ALA A 177 6.61 -13.49 2.63
CA ALA A 177 5.20 -13.28 2.35
C ALA A 177 4.73 -14.11 1.14
N THR A 178 5.46 -13.99 0.03
CA THR A 178 5.06 -14.56 -1.25
C THR A 178 5.27 -16.07 -1.35
N ALA A 179 5.94 -16.70 -0.38
CA ALA A 179 6.00 -18.16 -0.29
C ALA A 179 4.61 -18.79 -0.10
N GLY A 180 3.77 -18.21 0.76
CA GLY A 180 2.38 -18.65 0.93
C GLY A 180 1.55 -18.45 -0.33
N LEU A 181 1.64 -17.26 -0.95
CA LEU A 181 0.96 -16.98 -2.22
C LEU A 181 1.41 -17.92 -3.35
N ALA A 182 2.69 -18.26 -3.42
CA ALA A 182 3.19 -19.20 -4.43
C ALA A 182 2.61 -20.60 -4.22
N ALA A 183 2.49 -21.07 -2.97
CA ALA A 183 1.83 -22.33 -2.67
C ALA A 183 0.35 -22.33 -3.08
N GLU A 184 -0.37 -21.25 -2.80
CA GLU A 184 -1.77 -21.07 -3.22
C GLU A 184 -1.91 -21.05 -4.75
N VAL A 185 -1.20 -20.15 -5.42
CA VAL A 185 -1.43 -19.86 -6.83
C VAL A 185 -0.89 -20.98 -7.71
N LEU A 186 0.34 -21.46 -7.46
CA LEU A 186 0.96 -22.50 -8.28
C LEU A 186 0.44 -23.89 -7.94
N GLY A 187 0.16 -24.15 -6.66
CA GLY A 187 -0.27 -25.46 -6.18
C GLY A 187 -1.78 -25.68 -6.25
N MET A 188 -2.58 -24.62 -6.24
CA MET A 188 -4.04 -24.71 -6.17
C MET A 188 -4.73 -23.96 -7.32
N LEU A 189 -4.59 -22.64 -7.43
CA LEU A 189 -5.41 -21.81 -8.31
C LEU A 189 -5.13 -22.03 -9.81
N ILE A 190 -3.87 -22.14 -10.22
CA ILE A 190 -3.52 -22.40 -11.63
C ILE A 190 -3.95 -23.80 -12.06
N PRO A 191 -3.62 -24.89 -11.33
CA PRO A 191 -4.14 -26.22 -11.68
C PRO A 191 -5.67 -26.27 -11.75
N TRP A 192 -6.35 -25.63 -10.79
CA TRP A 192 -7.80 -25.57 -10.75
C TRP A 192 -8.39 -24.82 -11.95
N SER A 193 -7.91 -23.61 -12.24
CA SER A 193 -8.40 -22.82 -13.37
C SER A 193 -8.10 -23.43 -14.75
N LEU A 194 -7.09 -24.30 -14.86
CA LEU A 194 -6.80 -25.06 -16.07
C LEU A 194 -7.64 -26.34 -16.20
N GLY A 195 -8.49 -26.65 -15.22
CA GLY A 195 -9.26 -27.90 -15.17
C GLY A 195 -8.44 -29.15 -14.88
N LEU A 196 -7.21 -29.01 -14.35
CA LEU A 196 -6.35 -30.14 -13.98
C LEU A 196 -6.77 -30.77 -12.65
N VAL A 197 -7.48 -30.02 -11.80
CA VAL A 197 -8.10 -30.49 -10.56
C VAL A 197 -9.54 -29.99 -10.49
N GLU A 198 -10.46 -30.83 -10.04
CA GLU A 198 -11.90 -30.52 -10.04
C GLU A 198 -12.34 -29.69 -8.82
N THR A 199 -11.64 -29.85 -7.70
CA THR A 199 -12.02 -29.26 -6.41
C THR A 199 -10.86 -28.50 -5.78
N ILE A 200 -11.19 -27.44 -5.05
CA ILE A 200 -10.25 -26.63 -4.28
C ILE A 200 -10.79 -26.40 -2.88
N ASP A 201 -9.96 -26.56 -1.85
CA ASP A 201 -10.32 -26.25 -0.47
C ASP A 201 -10.23 -24.72 -0.23
N PRO A 202 -11.35 -24.02 0.00
CA PRO A 202 -11.34 -22.57 0.16
C PRO A 202 -10.67 -22.11 1.47
N VAL A 203 -10.72 -22.92 2.54
CA VAL A 203 -10.10 -22.56 3.82
C VAL A 203 -8.58 -22.62 3.70
N VAL A 204 -8.05 -23.68 3.08
CA VAL A 204 -6.61 -23.82 2.83
C VAL A 204 -6.12 -22.73 1.88
N ALA A 205 -6.83 -22.47 0.78
CA ALA A 205 -6.49 -21.39 -0.14
C ALA A 205 -6.41 -20.04 0.59
N ARG A 206 -7.43 -19.68 1.37
CA ARG A 206 -7.44 -18.44 2.17
C ARG A 206 -6.34 -18.40 3.23
N THR A 207 -5.95 -19.53 3.81
CA THR A 207 -4.84 -19.58 4.77
C THR A 207 -3.50 -19.30 4.10
N TYR A 208 -3.25 -19.84 2.91
CA TYR A 208 -2.07 -19.46 2.11
C TYR A 208 -2.15 -18.02 1.60
N PHE A 209 -3.33 -17.54 1.21
CA PHE A 209 -3.54 -16.14 0.84
C PHE A 209 -3.17 -15.22 1.99
N TRP A 210 -3.60 -15.50 3.21
CA TRP A 210 -3.35 -14.64 4.37
C TRP A 210 -1.99 -14.82 5.05
N TRP A 211 -1.27 -15.90 4.74
CA TRP A 211 0.19 -15.94 4.92
C TRP A 211 0.82 -14.76 4.16
N PHE A 212 0.38 -14.51 2.93
CA PHE A 212 0.88 -13.44 2.08
C PHE A 212 0.23 -12.08 2.40
N GLY A 213 -1.08 -12.05 2.54
CA GLY A 213 -1.89 -10.84 2.49
C GLY A 213 -1.62 -9.88 3.65
N HIS A 214 -1.21 -10.39 4.81
CA HIS A 214 -0.79 -9.52 5.90
C HIS A 214 0.63 -8.95 5.71
N PRO A 215 1.70 -9.75 5.54
CA PRO A 215 3.03 -9.18 5.31
C PRO A 215 3.14 -8.34 4.03
N LEU A 216 2.25 -8.54 3.05
CA LEU A 216 2.05 -7.64 1.92
C LEU A 216 1.82 -6.18 2.37
N VAL A 217 1.07 -5.94 3.45
CA VAL A 217 0.84 -4.57 3.93
C VAL A 217 2.13 -3.90 4.42
N TYR A 218 3.08 -4.69 4.93
CA TYR A 218 4.40 -4.19 5.35
C TYR A 218 5.37 -4.05 4.19
N PHE A 219 5.24 -4.91 3.17
CA PHE A 219 5.93 -4.68 1.89
C PHE A 219 5.60 -3.29 1.33
N TRP A 220 4.35 -2.83 1.46
CA TRP A 220 3.97 -1.47 1.09
C TRP A 220 4.45 -0.38 2.06
N LEU A 221 4.33 -0.63 3.37
CA LEU A 221 4.61 0.37 4.40
C LEU A 221 6.11 0.63 4.61
N MET A 222 6.95 -0.41 4.59
CA MET A 222 8.38 -0.28 4.90
C MET A 222 9.12 0.67 3.92
N PRO A 223 8.83 0.70 2.62
CA PRO A 223 9.36 1.71 1.70
C PRO A 223 8.94 3.15 2.05
N ALA A 224 7.73 3.36 2.56
CA ALA A 224 7.33 4.66 3.12
C ALA A 224 8.17 5.00 4.37
N TYR A 225 8.41 4.02 5.25
CA TYR A 225 9.30 4.20 6.41
C TYR A 225 10.74 4.50 5.99
N VAL A 226 11.26 3.88 4.91
CA VAL A 226 12.57 4.22 4.35
C VAL A 226 12.64 5.70 4.01
N LEU A 227 11.61 6.25 3.36
CA LEU A 227 11.52 7.66 3.01
C LEU A 227 11.41 8.54 4.27
N TRP A 228 10.60 8.14 5.25
CA TRP A 228 10.44 8.87 6.51
C TRP A 228 11.71 8.88 7.36
N TYR A 229 12.47 7.80 7.40
CA TYR A 229 13.72 7.75 8.17
C TYR A 229 14.88 8.45 7.47
N THR A 230 14.95 8.40 6.14
CA THR A 230 16.17 8.77 5.41
C THR A 230 16.07 10.07 4.62
N VAL A 231 14.86 10.52 4.30
CA VAL A 231 14.61 11.71 3.48
C VAL A 231 13.89 12.79 4.30
N LEU A 232 12.80 12.45 4.97
CA LEU A 232 11.94 13.41 5.67
C LEU A 232 12.70 14.32 6.68
N PRO A 233 13.61 13.82 7.54
CA PRO A 233 14.29 14.67 8.52
C PRO A 233 15.17 15.71 7.83
N LYS A 234 15.77 15.37 6.67
CA LYS A 234 16.57 16.29 5.88
C LYS A 234 15.70 17.36 5.23
N VAL A 235 14.56 16.96 4.67
CA VAL A 235 13.60 17.90 4.08
C VAL A 235 13.03 18.85 5.13
N ALA A 236 12.80 18.36 6.35
CA ALA A 236 12.41 19.17 7.49
C ALA A 236 13.49 20.19 7.93
N GLY A 237 14.74 20.03 7.47
CA GLY A 237 15.89 20.87 7.86
C GLY A 237 16.58 20.41 9.15
N GLY A 238 16.38 19.16 9.56
CA GLY A 238 16.99 18.55 10.74
C GLY A 238 17.78 17.29 10.43
N LYS A 239 17.88 16.40 11.43
CA LYS A 239 18.58 15.12 11.35
C LYS A 239 17.69 14.02 11.93
N LEU A 240 17.94 12.78 11.51
CA LEU A 240 17.29 11.62 12.10
C LEU A 240 17.71 11.50 13.57
N PHE A 241 16.74 11.28 14.46
CA PHE A 241 16.95 11.15 15.90
C PHE A 241 17.84 9.96 16.26
N SER A 242 17.62 8.79 15.63
CA SER A 242 18.45 7.60 15.86
C SER A 242 18.46 6.67 14.65
N ASP A 243 19.65 6.40 14.12
CA ASP A 243 19.88 5.39 13.06
C ASP A 243 19.65 3.97 13.59
N SER A 244 20.12 3.67 14.81
CA SER A 244 19.98 2.35 15.43
C SER A 244 18.53 1.95 15.67
N LEU A 245 17.68 2.89 16.14
CA LEU A 245 16.24 2.63 16.31
C LEU A 245 15.57 2.34 14.96
N ALA A 246 15.91 3.10 13.91
CA ALA A 246 15.37 2.86 12.58
C ALA A 246 15.77 1.47 12.05
N ARG A 247 17.04 1.05 12.22
CA ARG A 247 17.50 -0.30 11.83
C ARG A 247 16.79 -1.41 12.59
N MET A 248 16.62 -1.24 13.90
CA MET A 248 15.90 -2.19 14.76
C MET A 248 14.47 -2.37 14.28
N VAL A 249 13.75 -1.29 13.97
CA VAL A 249 12.38 -1.35 13.46
C VAL A 249 12.28 -2.22 12.21
N PHE A 250 13.17 -2.05 11.23
CA PHE A 250 13.17 -2.88 10.03
C PHE A 250 13.41 -4.37 10.33
N VAL A 251 14.28 -4.70 11.29
CA VAL A 251 14.52 -6.09 11.72
C VAL A 251 13.28 -6.66 12.41
N LEU A 252 12.61 -5.89 13.26
CA LEU A 252 11.39 -6.33 13.93
C LEU A 252 10.27 -6.62 12.92
N PHE A 253 10.12 -5.82 11.86
CA PHE A 253 9.16 -6.13 10.79
C PHE A 253 9.50 -7.44 10.06
N VAL A 254 10.78 -7.75 9.83
CA VAL A 254 11.17 -9.04 9.25
C VAL A 254 10.68 -10.21 10.11
N VAL A 255 10.83 -10.12 11.43
CA VAL A 255 10.46 -11.22 12.34
C VAL A 255 8.95 -11.32 12.54
N LEU A 256 8.27 -10.18 12.68
CA LEU A 256 6.89 -10.15 13.15
C LEU A 256 5.85 -10.12 12.01
N SER A 257 6.22 -9.72 10.79
CA SER A 257 5.26 -9.47 9.69
C SER A 257 4.48 -10.68 9.18
N THR A 258 5.07 -11.88 9.20
CA THR A 258 4.48 -13.09 8.58
C THR A 258 3.61 -13.93 9.54
N PRO A 259 4.03 -14.22 10.80
CA PRO A 259 3.30 -15.15 11.69
C PRO A 259 2.07 -14.51 12.37
N VAL A 260 1.17 -13.94 11.57
CA VAL A 260 0.01 -13.16 12.05
C VAL A 260 -1.25 -13.30 11.19
N GLY A 261 -1.19 -13.96 10.03
CA GLY A 261 -2.27 -14.00 9.03
C GLY A 261 -3.67 -14.36 9.55
N PHE A 262 -3.80 -15.21 10.57
CA PHE A 262 -5.10 -15.59 11.14
C PHE A 262 -5.94 -14.44 11.73
N HIS A 263 -5.40 -13.23 11.97
CA HIS A 263 -6.30 -12.11 12.30
C HIS A 263 -7.22 -11.71 11.14
N HIS A 264 -6.93 -12.13 9.91
CA HIS A 264 -7.84 -12.01 8.78
C HIS A 264 -8.83 -13.19 8.68
N GLN A 265 -8.62 -14.25 9.48
CA GLN A 265 -9.40 -15.49 9.50
C GLN A 265 -10.01 -15.75 10.89
N PHE A 266 -10.23 -14.70 11.69
CA PHE A 266 -10.84 -14.85 13.01
C PHE A 266 -12.25 -15.46 12.94
N THR A 267 -12.98 -15.16 11.88
CA THR A 267 -14.34 -15.66 11.60
C THR A 267 -14.34 -16.96 10.79
N ASP A 268 -13.19 -17.42 10.28
CA ASP A 268 -13.12 -18.64 9.46
C ASP A 268 -13.36 -19.90 10.31
N PRO A 269 -14.13 -20.88 9.80
CA PRO A 269 -14.23 -22.20 10.41
C PRO A 269 -12.95 -23.01 10.21
N GLY A 270 -12.80 -24.13 10.91
CA GLY A 270 -11.68 -25.07 10.72
C GLY A 270 -10.33 -24.64 11.32
N ILE A 271 -10.21 -23.40 11.82
CA ILE A 271 -9.01 -22.91 12.51
C ILE A 271 -9.28 -22.89 14.02
N ALA A 272 -8.51 -23.66 14.78
CA ALA A 272 -8.66 -23.76 16.23
C ALA A 272 -8.48 -22.40 16.92
N ALA A 273 -9.29 -22.14 17.96
CA ALA A 273 -9.27 -20.87 18.69
C ALA A 273 -7.90 -20.54 19.31
N GLY A 274 -7.13 -21.55 19.73
CA GLY A 274 -5.77 -21.36 20.25
C GLY A 274 -4.81 -20.72 19.24
N TRP A 275 -4.88 -21.12 17.96
CA TRP A 275 -4.08 -20.52 16.90
C TRP A 275 -4.50 -19.08 16.60
N LYS A 276 -5.81 -18.80 16.62
CA LYS A 276 -6.35 -17.44 16.48
C LYS A 276 -5.84 -16.54 17.61
N LEU A 277 -5.89 -17.01 18.86
CA LEU A 277 -5.39 -16.26 20.02
C LEU A 277 -3.88 -16.01 19.94
N LEU A 278 -3.08 -17.00 19.53
CA LEU A 278 -1.65 -16.81 19.31
C LEU A 278 -1.40 -15.68 18.29
N HIS A 279 -2.14 -15.70 17.18
CA HIS A 279 -2.02 -14.68 16.14
C HIS A 279 -2.51 -13.31 16.59
N THR A 280 -3.50 -13.23 17.49
CA THR A 280 -3.86 -11.97 18.16
C THR A 280 -2.65 -11.37 18.89
N VAL A 281 -1.95 -12.17 19.70
CA VAL A 281 -0.79 -11.70 20.47
C VAL A 281 0.35 -11.27 19.55
N THR A 282 0.69 -12.07 18.52
CA THR A 282 1.76 -11.71 17.59
C THR A 282 1.40 -10.48 16.75
N THR A 283 0.13 -10.29 16.40
CA THR A 283 -0.35 -9.07 15.71
C THR A 283 -0.19 -7.84 16.59
N TYR A 284 -0.53 -7.91 17.88
CA TYR A 284 -0.26 -6.82 18.82
C TYR A 284 1.24 -6.51 18.96
N GLY A 285 2.09 -7.53 18.86
CA GLY A 285 3.54 -7.36 18.83
C GLY A 285 4.02 -6.44 17.69
N ILE A 286 3.35 -6.44 16.53
CA ILE A 286 3.74 -5.59 15.39
C ILE A 286 3.42 -4.10 15.62
N LEU A 287 2.54 -3.75 16.56
CA LEU A 287 2.29 -2.33 16.87
C LEU A 287 3.55 -1.67 17.44
N TYR A 288 4.40 -2.43 18.14
CA TYR A 288 5.61 -1.91 18.77
C TYR A 288 6.58 -1.26 17.76
N PRO A 289 7.01 -1.91 16.66
CA PRO A 289 7.78 -1.27 15.59
C PRO A 289 7.21 0.06 15.10
N SER A 290 5.90 0.12 14.85
CA SER A 290 5.22 1.34 14.39
C SER A 290 5.22 2.45 15.43
N LEU A 291 5.06 2.13 16.72
CA LEU A 291 5.15 3.10 17.82
C LEU A 291 6.58 3.67 17.95
N VAL A 292 7.60 2.82 17.78
CA VAL A 292 9.00 3.26 17.75
C VAL A 292 9.24 4.20 16.55
N THR A 293 8.65 3.92 15.39
CA THR A 293 8.68 4.83 14.24
C THR A 293 8.00 6.16 14.54
N ALA A 294 6.79 6.14 15.08
CA ALA A 294 6.07 7.37 15.45
C ALA A 294 6.92 8.25 16.37
N PHE A 295 7.47 7.68 17.44
CA PHE A 295 8.34 8.39 18.36
C PHE A 295 9.60 8.94 17.65
N THR A 296 10.32 8.10 16.92
CA THR A 296 11.60 8.46 16.29
C THR A 296 11.42 9.58 15.26
N ILE A 297 10.35 9.54 14.46
CA ILE A 297 10.11 10.57 13.44
C ILE A 297 9.61 11.87 14.09
N VAL A 298 8.68 11.81 15.04
CA VAL A 298 8.22 13.00 15.76
C VAL A 298 9.39 13.69 16.44
N ALA A 299 10.26 12.95 17.14
CA ALA A 299 11.47 13.49 17.75
C ALA A 299 12.41 14.13 16.71
N SER A 300 12.57 13.51 15.54
CA SER A 300 13.38 14.07 14.44
C SER A 300 12.82 15.39 13.90
N LEU A 301 11.49 15.50 13.79
CA LEU A 301 10.80 16.71 13.34
C LEU A 301 10.82 17.82 14.39
N GLU A 302 10.67 17.46 15.67
CA GLU A 302 10.80 18.40 16.79
C GLU A 302 12.21 18.99 16.81
N VAL A 303 13.26 18.16 16.69
CA VAL A 303 14.65 18.63 16.56
C VAL A 303 14.80 19.61 15.40
N ALA A 304 14.22 19.29 14.23
CA ALA A 304 14.25 20.19 13.07
C ALA A 304 13.56 21.54 13.36
N GLY A 305 12.41 21.55 14.03
CA GLY A 305 11.73 22.77 14.42
C GLY A 305 12.49 23.57 15.49
N ARG A 306 13.13 22.90 16.45
CA ARG A 306 13.99 23.54 17.47
C ARG A 306 15.25 24.17 16.87
N MET A 307 15.88 23.51 15.89
CA MET A 307 16.97 24.09 15.10
C MET A 307 16.55 25.36 14.33
N LYS A 308 15.25 25.53 14.08
CA LYS A 308 14.64 26.72 13.46
C LYS A 308 14.10 27.74 14.49
N GLY A 309 14.53 27.63 15.74
CA GLY A 309 14.28 28.61 16.79
C GLY A 309 12.98 28.40 17.59
N ALA A 310 12.33 27.24 17.48
CA ALA A 310 11.21 26.88 18.33
C ALA A 310 11.63 26.68 19.80
N LYS A 311 10.87 27.23 20.74
CA LYS A 311 11.13 27.19 22.19
C LYS A 311 9.97 26.62 23.00
N GLY A 312 8.75 26.80 22.51
CA GLY A 312 7.53 26.32 23.15
C GLY A 312 7.30 24.81 22.99
N LEU A 313 6.14 24.38 23.47
CA LEU A 313 5.73 22.97 23.40
C LEU A 313 5.30 22.56 21.98
N PHE A 314 4.67 23.47 21.23
CA PHE A 314 4.07 23.17 19.91
C PHE A 314 4.50 24.12 18.78
N ASP A 315 5.26 25.17 19.08
CA ASP A 315 5.68 26.17 18.08
C ASP A 315 6.64 25.56 17.03
N TRP A 316 7.32 24.46 17.35
CA TRP A 316 8.16 23.70 16.42
C TRP A 316 7.38 23.21 15.20
N ILE A 317 6.10 22.85 15.34
CA ILE A 317 5.24 22.37 14.25
C ILE A 317 5.10 23.45 13.18
N GLY A 318 4.85 24.70 13.59
CA GLY A 318 4.70 25.85 12.67
C GLY A 318 5.99 26.26 11.97
N ARG A 319 7.17 25.88 12.50
CA ARG A 319 8.49 26.16 11.89
C ARG A 319 8.87 25.18 10.78
N LEU A 320 8.11 24.10 10.59
CA LEU A 320 8.38 23.08 9.59
C LEU A 320 7.92 23.51 8.19
N PRO A 321 8.49 22.94 7.11
CA PRO A 321 8.30 23.44 5.75
C PRO A 321 7.00 22.92 5.13
N TRP A 322 5.84 23.35 5.64
CA TRP A 322 4.51 22.90 5.18
C TRP A 322 4.18 23.19 3.71
N ARG A 323 4.90 24.13 3.07
CA ARG A 323 4.74 24.40 1.62
C ARG A 323 5.55 23.44 0.75
N GLU A 324 6.47 22.67 1.33
CA GLU A 324 7.24 21.65 0.63
C GLU A 324 6.36 20.39 0.46
N PRO A 325 6.07 19.96 -0.79
CA PRO A 325 5.08 18.92 -1.06
C PRO A 325 5.34 17.57 -0.38
N PHE A 326 6.60 17.12 -0.34
CA PHE A 326 6.93 15.83 0.28
C PHE A 326 6.80 15.89 1.80
N PHE A 327 7.24 16.98 2.42
CA PHE A 327 7.08 17.21 3.85
C PHE A 327 5.61 17.17 4.25
N ALA A 328 4.76 17.96 3.57
CA ALA A 328 3.32 17.97 3.83
C ALA A 328 2.71 16.59 3.65
N SER A 329 3.03 15.92 2.54
CA SER A 329 2.55 14.56 2.24
C SER A 329 2.91 13.56 3.33
N ALA A 330 4.19 13.51 3.74
CA ALA A 330 4.66 12.55 4.71
C ALA A 330 4.07 12.80 6.11
N VAL A 331 3.95 14.05 6.53
CA VAL A 331 3.37 14.37 7.85
C VAL A 331 1.88 14.10 7.88
N LEU A 332 1.13 14.48 6.84
CA LEU A 332 -0.29 14.14 6.74
C LEU A 332 -0.51 12.62 6.66
N ALA A 333 0.33 11.90 5.91
CA ALA A 333 0.34 10.44 5.85
C ALA A 333 0.54 9.79 7.22
N MET A 334 1.45 10.34 8.06
CA MET A 334 1.67 9.87 9.43
C MET A 334 0.50 10.17 10.36
N LEU A 335 -0.11 11.36 10.27
CA LEU A 335 -1.31 11.69 11.05
C LEU A 335 -2.45 10.73 10.72
N THR A 336 -2.66 10.46 9.43
CA THR A 336 -3.64 9.47 8.96
C THR A 336 -3.27 8.06 9.43
N PHE A 337 -1.98 7.70 9.43
CA PHE A 337 -1.50 6.40 9.91
C PHE A 337 -1.82 6.17 11.38
N THR A 338 -1.72 7.19 12.23
CA THR A 338 -2.08 7.09 13.65
C THR A 338 -3.55 6.68 13.81
N LEU A 339 -4.46 7.33 13.08
CA LEU A 339 -5.89 6.99 13.09
C LEU A 339 -6.12 5.57 12.54
N GLY A 340 -5.46 5.23 11.43
CA GLY A 340 -5.51 3.89 10.84
C GLY A 340 -5.00 2.81 11.80
N GLY A 341 -3.91 3.08 12.53
CA GLY A 341 -3.30 2.18 13.50
C GLY A 341 -4.22 1.88 14.68
N ILE A 342 -4.97 2.88 15.17
CA ILE A 342 -6.00 2.66 16.20
C ILE A 342 -7.09 1.71 15.68
N GLY A 343 -7.56 1.92 14.45
CA GLY A 343 -8.51 0.99 13.81
C GLY A 343 -7.92 -0.42 13.63
N GLY A 344 -6.63 -0.52 13.32
CA GLY A 344 -5.91 -1.78 13.21
C GLY A 344 -5.81 -2.55 14.54
N ALA A 345 -5.62 -1.83 15.65
CA ALA A 345 -5.61 -2.43 16.99
C ALA A 345 -6.98 -3.03 17.36
N ILE A 346 -8.08 -2.42 16.91
CA ILE A 346 -9.44 -2.97 17.04
C ILE A 346 -9.59 -4.21 16.16
N ASN A 347 -9.13 -4.16 14.91
CA ASN A 347 -9.19 -5.29 13.99
C ASN A 347 -8.39 -6.50 14.50
N ALA A 348 -7.25 -6.27 15.15
CA ALA A 348 -6.41 -7.30 15.73
C ALA A 348 -7.01 -7.93 17.00
N ALA A 349 -7.93 -7.23 17.68
CA ALA A 349 -8.59 -7.72 18.87
C ALA A 349 -9.61 -8.82 18.48
N TYR A 350 -9.31 -10.07 18.83
CA TYR A 350 -10.11 -11.22 18.39
C TYR A 350 -11.63 -11.04 18.58
N ALA A 351 -12.06 -10.64 19.78
CA ALA A 351 -13.48 -10.43 20.08
C ALA A 351 -14.07 -9.19 19.39
N MET A 352 -13.35 -8.07 19.35
CA MET A 352 -13.87 -6.84 18.72
C MET A 352 -13.93 -6.97 17.19
N ASN A 353 -13.06 -7.80 16.60
CA ASN A 353 -13.09 -8.06 15.15
C ASN A 353 -14.46 -8.55 14.69
N ALA A 354 -15.15 -9.37 15.49
CA ALA A 354 -16.50 -9.87 15.16
C ALA A 354 -17.52 -8.74 14.88
N MET A 355 -17.33 -7.55 15.47
CA MET A 355 -18.21 -6.39 15.28
C MET A 355 -17.93 -5.63 13.98
N VAL A 356 -16.73 -5.77 13.42
CA VAL A 356 -16.25 -4.94 12.29
C VAL A 356 -15.84 -5.76 11.07
N HIS A 357 -15.78 -7.09 11.20
CA HIS A 357 -15.37 -7.99 10.14
C HIS A 357 -16.30 -7.86 8.91
N ASN A 358 -15.71 -7.71 7.72
CA ASN A 358 -16.44 -7.51 6.46
C ASN A 358 -17.44 -6.34 6.43
N THR A 359 -17.30 -5.35 7.30
CA THR A 359 -18.04 -4.08 7.20
C THR A 359 -17.20 -2.99 6.54
N ALA A 360 -17.85 -1.85 6.24
CA ALA A 360 -17.20 -0.64 5.74
C ALA A 360 -16.10 -0.10 6.70
N TRP A 361 -16.07 -0.55 7.96
CA TRP A 361 -14.99 -0.25 8.89
C TRP A 361 -13.63 -0.67 8.34
N ILE A 362 -13.54 -1.88 7.78
CA ILE A 362 -12.29 -2.40 7.20
C ILE A 362 -11.90 -1.57 5.97
N GLN A 363 -12.87 -1.12 5.18
CA GLN A 363 -12.63 -0.23 4.05
C GLN A 363 -12.05 1.11 4.52
N GLY A 364 -12.64 1.74 5.53
CA GLY A 364 -12.12 2.96 6.14
C GLY A 364 -10.70 2.78 6.68
N HIS A 365 -10.46 1.73 7.47
CA HIS A 365 -9.15 1.44 8.06
C HIS A 365 -8.04 1.30 6.99
N PHE A 366 -8.33 0.55 5.92
CA PHE A 366 -7.35 0.29 4.87
C PHE A 366 -7.03 1.53 4.02
N HIS A 367 -7.99 2.43 3.87
CA HIS A 367 -7.80 3.70 3.16
C HIS A 367 -7.01 4.73 3.98
N LEU A 368 -7.12 4.69 5.31
CA LEU A 368 -6.23 5.46 6.19
C LEU A 368 -4.78 4.95 6.10
N THR A 369 -4.59 3.63 6.08
CA THR A 369 -3.27 3.00 6.04
C THR A 369 -2.69 2.99 4.62
N VAL A 370 -3.09 2.08 3.74
CA VAL A 370 -2.48 1.94 2.43
C VAL A 370 -2.91 3.05 1.49
N GLY A 371 -4.20 3.37 1.48
CA GLY A 371 -4.75 4.42 0.62
C GLY A 371 -4.06 5.77 0.84
N THR A 372 -3.75 6.12 2.09
CA THR A 372 -3.14 7.41 2.41
C THR A 372 -1.73 7.31 2.93
N THR A 373 -1.45 6.55 3.98
CA THR A 373 -0.09 6.51 4.53
C THR A 373 0.94 6.11 3.47
N VAL A 374 0.68 5.02 2.75
CA VAL A 374 1.56 4.57 1.66
C VAL A 374 1.37 5.48 0.44
N GLY A 375 0.14 5.59 -0.06
CA GLY A 375 -0.16 6.33 -1.29
C GLY A 375 0.32 7.79 -1.25
N LEU A 376 -0.01 8.54 -0.19
CA LEU A 376 0.38 9.94 -0.06
C LEU A 376 1.89 10.11 0.14
N THR A 377 2.55 9.21 0.88
CA THR A 377 4.02 9.23 0.98
C THR A 377 4.66 9.03 -0.40
N PHE A 378 4.14 8.11 -1.21
CA PHE A 378 4.65 7.81 -2.55
C PHE A 378 4.39 8.97 -3.52
N MET A 379 3.20 9.59 -3.47
CA MET A 379 2.90 10.80 -4.24
C MET A 379 3.86 11.95 -3.89
N GLY A 380 4.01 12.24 -2.59
CA GLY A 380 4.95 13.26 -2.12
C GLY A 380 6.40 12.98 -2.52
N ALA A 381 6.85 11.73 -2.40
CA ALA A 381 8.21 11.34 -2.76
C ALA A 381 8.49 11.54 -4.25
N THR A 382 7.47 11.35 -5.09
CA THR A 382 7.54 11.64 -6.53
C THR A 382 7.82 13.12 -6.77
N TYR A 383 7.12 14.04 -6.08
CA TYR A 383 7.41 15.47 -6.16
C TYR A 383 8.83 15.83 -5.71
N TRP A 384 9.39 15.05 -4.78
CA TRP A 384 10.73 15.29 -4.28
C TRP A 384 11.82 14.83 -5.27
N TRP A 385 11.78 13.61 -5.79
CA TRP A 385 12.85 13.13 -6.68
C TRP A 385 12.65 13.55 -8.13
N LEU A 386 11.42 13.78 -8.62
CA LEU A 386 11.19 13.99 -10.05
C LEU A 386 11.98 15.19 -10.60
N PRO A 387 12.00 16.36 -9.94
CA PRO A 387 12.84 17.47 -10.37
C PRO A 387 14.34 17.16 -10.31
N ARG A 388 14.76 16.34 -9.34
CA ARG A 388 16.16 15.96 -9.14
C ARG A 388 16.65 14.99 -10.22
N LEU A 389 15.78 14.09 -10.70
CA LEU A 389 16.11 13.07 -11.69
C LEU A 389 15.98 13.53 -13.14
N THR A 390 15.08 14.49 -13.39
CA THR A 390 14.76 14.95 -14.75
C THR A 390 15.23 16.37 -15.04
N GLY A 391 15.56 17.16 -14.01
CA GLY A 391 15.82 18.60 -14.13
C GLY A 391 14.54 19.42 -14.37
N ARG A 392 13.37 18.79 -14.50
CA ARG A 392 12.09 19.46 -14.75
C ARG A 392 11.55 20.06 -13.46
N ARG A 393 11.13 21.33 -13.51
CA ARG A 393 10.39 21.95 -12.40
C ARG A 393 8.98 21.36 -12.31
N LEU A 394 8.44 21.23 -11.09
CA LEU A 394 7.02 20.88 -10.91
C LEU A 394 6.17 22.03 -11.44
N THR A 395 5.45 21.81 -12.55
CA THR A 395 4.65 22.84 -13.21
C THR A 395 3.22 22.33 -13.45
N PRO A 396 2.19 23.04 -12.96
CA PRO A 396 2.26 24.22 -12.10
C PRO A 396 2.53 23.86 -10.62
N ALA A 397 3.46 24.57 -9.96
CA ALA A 397 3.95 24.22 -8.63
C ALA A 397 2.86 24.21 -7.53
N TRP A 398 1.84 25.05 -7.67
CA TRP A 398 0.77 25.14 -6.68
C TRP A 398 -0.03 23.84 -6.56
N MET A 399 -0.15 23.07 -7.65
CA MET A 399 -0.85 21.78 -7.65
C MET A 399 -0.15 20.79 -6.73
N ALA A 400 1.20 20.71 -6.79
CA ALA A 400 1.99 19.86 -5.91
C ALA A 400 1.87 20.27 -4.44
N THR A 401 1.74 21.56 -4.15
CA THR A 401 1.55 22.05 -2.77
C THR A 401 0.14 21.82 -2.25
N ALA A 402 -0.90 21.93 -3.09
CA ALA A 402 -2.29 21.76 -2.68
C ALA A 402 -2.72 20.28 -2.59
N GLN A 403 -2.19 19.44 -3.48
CA GLN A 403 -2.56 18.03 -3.63
C GLN A 403 -2.56 17.24 -2.31
N PRO A 404 -1.54 17.35 -1.43
CA PRO A 404 -1.49 16.57 -0.20
C PRO A 404 -2.62 16.90 0.78
N TYR A 405 -2.98 18.18 0.87
CA TYR A 405 -4.06 18.65 1.75
C TYR A 405 -5.43 18.22 1.24
N LEU A 406 -5.66 18.32 -0.08
CA LEU A 406 -6.88 17.82 -0.70
C LEU A 406 -7.01 16.30 -0.52
N TRP A 407 -5.92 15.55 -0.65
CA TRP A 407 -5.92 14.11 -0.39
C TRP A 407 -6.29 13.82 1.07
N PHE A 408 -5.63 14.48 2.02
CA PHE A 408 -5.88 14.29 3.45
C PHE A 408 -7.33 14.59 3.82
N ILE A 409 -7.86 15.75 3.41
CA ILE A 409 -9.25 16.13 3.69
C ILE A 409 -10.23 15.16 3.04
N GLY A 410 -9.99 14.82 1.77
CA GLY A 410 -10.79 13.82 1.05
C GLY A 410 -10.79 12.47 1.76
N MET A 411 -9.65 12.03 2.29
CA MET A 411 -9.55 10.78 3.01
C MET A 411 -10.23 10.82 4.38
N MET A 412 -10.22 11.94 5.10
CA MET A 412 -10.97 12.09 6.34
C MET A 412 -12.48 11.99 6.08
N LEU A 413 -12.97 12.69 5.06
CA LEU A 413 -14.37 12.64 4.63
C LEU A 413 -14.76 11.28 4.02
N PHE A 414 -13.81 10.52 3.48
CA PHE A 414 -14.06 9.18 3.01
C PHE A 414 -14.07 8.16 4.16
N SER A 415 -13.00 8.13 4.95
CA SER A 415 -12.73 7.04 5.88
C SER A 415 -13.54 7.15 7.17
N ILE A 416 -13.72 8.35 7.74
CA ILE A 416 -14.46 8.49 9.00
C ILE A 416 -15.91 8.03 8.84
N PRO A 417 -16.67 8.47 7.80
CA PRO A 417 -18.02 7.95 7.58
C PRO A 417 -18.07 6.45 7.33
N ASN A 418 -17.08 5.87 6.64
CA ASN A 418 -17.02 4.41 6.44
C ASN A 418 -16.77 3.64 7.75
N HIS A 419 -15.98 4.18 8.69
CA HIS A 419 -15.87 3.57 10.03
C HIS A 419 -17.21 3.60 10.77
N ILE A 420 -17.89 4.76 10.77
CA ILE A 420 -19.18 4.90 11.44
C ILE A 420 -20.23 3.99 10.79
N ALA A 421 -20.34 4.00 9.46
CA ALA A 421 -21.28 3.15 8.73
C ALA A 421 -20.99 1.66 8.95
N GLY A 422 -19.70 1.28 9.03
CA GLY A 422 -19.29 -0.08 9.35
C GLY A 422 -19.69 -0.53 10.75
N LEU A 423 -19.66 0.37 11.74
CA LEU A 423 -20.20 0.09 13.09
C LEU A 423 -21.73 -0.02 13.08
N LEU A 424 -22.39 0.71 12.19
CA LEU A 424 -23.83 0.61 11.93
C LEU A 424 -24.20 -0.57 11.04
N GLY A 425 -23.26 -1.46 10.70
CA GLY A 425 -23.53 -2.71 9.99
C GLY A 425 -23.44 -2.64 8.47
N LEU A 426 -23.02 -1.52 7.85
CA LEU A 426 -22.84 -1.43 6.39
C LEU A 426 -21.80 -2.45 5.92
N PRO A 427 -22.17 -3.47 5.11
CA PRO A 427 -21.21 -4.43 4.58
C PRO A 427 -20.29 -3.76 3.55
N ARG A 428 -19.02 -4.17 3.50
CA ARG A 428 -18.13 -3.78 2.39
C ARG A 428 -18.43 -4.64 1.16
N ARG A 429 -17.99 -4.17 -0.02
CA ARG A 429 -18.09 -4.91 -1.30
C ARG A 429 -19.53 -5.22 -1.69
N ILE A 430 -20.40 -4.22 -1.61
CA ILE A 430 -21.78 -4.28 -2.12
C ILE A 430 -21.95 -3.23 -3.21
N SER A 431 -22.72 -3.54 -4.26
CA SER A 431 -23.00 -2.59 -5.34
C SER A 431 -24.18 -1.66 -5.05
N ASP A 432 -25.01 -2.00 -4.07
CA ASP A 432 -26.23 -1.29 -3.73
C ASP A 432 -26.28 -1.00 -2.23
N VAL A 433 -26.28 0.29 -1.87
CA VAL A 433 -26.31 0.75 -0.49
C VAL A 433 -27.65 0.53 0.20
N THR A 434 -28.74 0.36 -0.56
CA THR A 434 -30.08 0.09 0.01
C THR A 434 -30.20 -1.34 0.55
N TYR A 435 -29.26 -2.21 0.19
CA TYR A 435 -29.11 -3.57 0.69
C TYR A 435 -30.44 -4.34 0.67
N PHE A 436 -31.03 -4.44 -0.51
CA PHE A 436 -32.33 -5.10 -0.74
C PHE A 436 -33.50 -4.46 0.01
N GLY A 437 -33.41 -3.15 0.31
CA GLY A 437 -34.46 -2.41 1.01
C GLY A 437 -34.48 -2.63 2.52
N ALA A 438 -33.35 -3.04 3.13
CA ALA A 438 -33.25 -3.21 4.58
C ALA A 438 -33.47 -1.88 5.31
N GLU A 439 -34.29 -1.86 6.36
CA GLU A 439 -34.57 -0.65 7.16
C GLU A 439 -33.27 -0.03 7.72
N GLN A 440 -32.31 -0.87 8.13
CA GLN A 440 -31.01 -0.42 8.62
C GLN A 440 -30.22 0.40 7.59
N ALA A 441 -30.48 0.22 6.29
CA ALA A 441 -29.79 0.91 5.22
C ALA A 441 -30.01 2.43 5.25
N GLU A 442 -31.14 2.89 5.78
CA GLU A 442 -31.43 4.32 5.94
C GLU A 442 -30.35 5.04 6.78
N SER A 443 -29.80 4.35 7.78
CA SER A 443 -28.74 4.88 8.65
C SER A 443 -27.40 5.09 7.93
N TRP A 444 -27.21 4.49 6.76
CA TRP A 444 -25.96 4.54 5.99
C TRP A 444 -25.95 5.63 4.92
N ILE A 445 -27.11 5.99 4.37
CA ILE A 445 -27.24 6.86 3.18
C ILE A 445 -26.53 8.20 3.37
N GLY A 446 -26.71 8.85 4.53
CA GLY A 446 -26.05 10.12 4.82
C GLY A 446 -24.52 9.98 4.86
N LEU A 447 -24.03 8.89 5.46
CA LEU A 447 -22.60 8.60 5.60
C LEU A 447 -21.96 8.26 4.26
N THR A 448 -22.62 7.48 3.41
CA THR A 448 -22.09 7.15 2.07
C THR A 448 -22.08 8.36 1.14
N LYS A 449 -23.02 9.30 1.28
CA LYS A 449 -22.97 10.59 0.56
C LYS A 449 -21.75 11.43 0.96
N ILE A 450 -21.45 11.54 2.27
CA ILE A 450 -20.24 12.24 2.73
C ILE A 450 -18.98 11.51 2.22
N SER A 451 -18.98 10.17 2.24
CA SER A 451 -17.89 9.38 1.66
C SER A 451 -17.73 9.64 0.16
N GLY A 452 -18.81 9.78 -0.60
CA GLY A 452 -18.80 10.17 -2.01
C GLY A 452 -18.16 11.55 -2.25
N ILE A 453 -18.45 12.53 -1.39
CA ILE A 453 -17.77 13.85 -1.43
C ILE A 453 -16.27 13.69 -1.17
N GLY A 454 -15.90 12.89 -0.17
CA GLY A 454 -14.50 12.55 0.11
C GLY A 454 -13.80 11.93 -1.11
N ALA A 455 -14.46 11.00 -1.79
CA ALA A 455 -13.95 10.37 -3.00
C ALA A 455 -13.78 11.35 -4.18
N ALA A 456 -14.70 12.30 -4.35
CA ALA A 456 -14.56 13.36 -5.35
C ALA A 456 -13.32 14.24 -5.09
N LEU A 457 -13.06 14.59 -3.82
CA LEU A 457 -11.84 15.32 -3.43
C LEU A 457 -10.56 14.49 -3.63
N LEU A 458 -10.61 13.20 -3.32
CA LEU A 458 -9.51 12.27 -3.58
C LEU A 458 -9.21 12.15 -5.07
N PHE A 459 -10.24 12.09 -5.91
CA PHE A 459 -10.08 12.06 -7.36
C PHE A 459 -9.50 13.37 -7.90
N LEU A 460 -9.99 14.52 -7.43
CA LEU A 460 -9.41 15.82 -7.77
C LEU A 460 -7.93 15.89 -7.37
N SER A 461 -7.59 15.46 -6.16
CA SER A 461 -6.21 15.34 -5.69
C SER A 461 -5.38 14.41 -6.59
N SER A 462 -5.95 13.29 -7.03
CA SER A 462 -5.30 12.36 -7.97
C SER A 462 -4.99 13.01 -9.31
N ILE A 463 -5.91 13.83 -9.84
CA ILE A 463 -5.68 14.62 -11.07
C ILE A 463 -4.51 15.58 -10.86
N LEU A 464 -4.48 16.33 -9.74
CA LEU A 464 -3.37 17.23 -9.44
C LEU A 464 -2.03 16.50 -9.37
N PHE A 465 -2.02 15.27 -8.84
CA PHE A 465 -0.85 14.41 -8.82
C PHE A 465 -0.40 14.05 -10.24
N VAL A 466 -1.27 13.39 -11.00
CA VAL A 466 -0.96 12.87 -12.34
C VAL A 466 -0.59 13.99 -13.33
N VAL A 467 -1.18 15.18 -13.22
CA VAL A 467 -0.86 16.31 -14.11
C VAL A 467 0.54 16.88 -13.85
N VAL A 468 0.98 16.87 -12.59
CA VAL A 468 2.29 17.43 -12.21
C VAL A 468 3.43 16.47 -12.53
N THR A 469 3.21 15.17 -12.37
CA THR A 469 4.21 14.10 -12.53
C THR A 469 4.33 13.63 -13.96
#